data_AF-A0AAN8YCN9-F1
#
_entry.id   AF-A0AAN8YCN9-F1
#
_cell.length_a   1.000
_cell.length_b   1.000
_cell.length_c   1.000
_cell.angle_alpha   90.00
_cell.angle_beta   90.00
_cell.angle_gamma   90.00
#
_symmetry.space_group_name_H-M   'P 1'
#
loop_
_entity.id
_entity.type
_entity.pdbx_description
1 polymer ?
#
loop_
_entity_poly.entity_id
_entity_poly.type
_entity_poly.pdbx_seq_one_letter_code
_entity_poly.pdbx_strand_id
1 'polypeptide(L)'
;MSYNVQDISSYPNGESYEFHCLPIFDMYCSHYTPAAGLPIPLEEELLKNLPSNDDCYNPEDVEHHAKYLNHCMGKNAGDIFNTSQVIDGTTFVDSMAHLAIIQNKSLWALGPILLTQDHDKIQIKYLCLDWLNKQPPKSVFYVSFGTSTSFSAEQM
;
A
#
# COMPACT_ATOMS: atom_id res chain seq x y z
N MET A 1 8.90 -3.18 -12.00
CA MET A 1 8.56 -4.02 -13.17
C MET A 1 7.43 -3.37 -13.97
N SER A 2 7.68 -2.24 -14.65
CA SER A 2 6.64 -1.43 -15.29
C SER A 2 6.66 -1.44 -16.83
N TYR A 3 7.71 -1.99 -17.46
CA TYR A 3 7.88 -1.92 -18.91
C TYR A 3 6.78 -2.62 -19.71
N ASN A 4 6.22 -3.73 -19.21
CA ASN A 4 5.18 -4.49 -19.90
C ASN A 4 3.79 -3.83 -19.85
N VAL A 5 3.58 -2.84 -18.97
CA VAL A 5 2.27 -2.22 -18.76
C VAL A 5 1.99 -1.10 -19.77
N GLN A 6 3.01 -0.60 -20.47
CA GLN A 6 2.84 0.51 -21.42
C GLN A 6 2.06 0.10 -22.68
N ASP A 7 2.17 -1.17 -23.09
CA ASP A 7 1.56 -1.64 -24.33
C ASP A 7 0.10 -2.08 -24.16
N ILE A 8 -0.39 -2.24 -22.92
CA ILE A 8 -1.72 -2.76 -22.64
C ILE A 8 -2.83 -1.89 -23.25
N SER A 9 -2.62 -0.57 -23.30
CA SER A 9 -3.55 0.40 -23.91
C SER A 9 -3.71 0.20 -25.41
N SER A 10 -2.80 -0.53 -26.05
CA SER A 10 -2.85 -0.86 -27.48
C SER A 10 -3.70 -2.11 -27.76
N TYR A 11 -4.13 -2.85 -26.74
CA TYR A 11 -4.93 -4.06 -26.88
C TYR A 11 -6.40 -3.77 -26.54
N PRO A 12 -7.35 -4.00 -27.46
CA PRO A 12 -8.75 -3.61 -27.27
C PRO A 12 -9.49 -4.41 -26.17
N ASN A 13 -8.95 -5.56 -25.78
CA ASN A 13 -9.53 -6.44 -24.74
C ASN A 13 -8.64 -6.54 -23.49
N GLY A 14 -7.64 -5.65 -23.37
CA GLY A 14 -6.71 -5.63 -22.25
C GLY A 14 -6.99 -4.45 -21.33
N GLU A 15 -7.05 -4.71 -20.03
CA GLU A 15 -7.08 -3.67 -19.00
C GLU A 15 -5.87 -3.83 -18.08
N SER A 16 -5.38 -2.71 -17.55
CA SER A 16 -4.32 -2.71 -16.54
C SER A 16 -4.83 -2.14 -15.24
N TYR A 17 -4.32 -2.71 -14.14
CA TYR A 17 -4.63 -2.29 -12.79
C TYR A 17 -3.34 -2.04 -12.03
N GLU A 18 -3.34 -1.02 -11.18
CA GLU A 18 -2.23 -0.75 -10.26
C GLU A 18 -2.53 -1.39 -8.91
N PHE A 19 -1.56 -2.10 -8.36
CA PHE A 19 -1.70 -2.75 -7.06
C PHE A 19 -1.05 -1.91 -5.96
N HIS A 20 -1.86 -1.51 -4.98
CA HIS A 20 -1.47 -0.72 -3.83
C HIS A 20 -1.41 -1.60 -2.59
N CYS A 21 -0.19 -1.80 -2.06
CA CYS A 21 0.04 -2.53 -0.80
C CYS A 21 0.02 -1.63 0.43
N LEU A 22 0.02 -0.31 0.24
CA LEU A 22 -0.11 0.67 1.32
C LEU A 22 -1.58 0.80 1.75
N PRO A 23 -1.86 1.16 3.01
CA PRO A 23 -3.21 1.41 3.49
C PRO A 23 -3.94 2.43 2.62
N ILE A 24 -5.23 2.22 2.37
CA ILE A 24 -6.00 3.13 1.49
C ILE A 24 -6.10 4.54 2.08
N PHE A 25 -6.06 4.62 3.42
CA PHE A 25 -5.99 5.86 4.18
C PHE A 25 -4.72 6.67 3.86
N ASP A 26 -3.55 6.03 3.83
CA ASP A 26 -2.30 6.71 3.49
C ASP A 26 -2.36 7.26 2.06
N MET A 27 -2.83 6.46 1.10
CA MET A 27 -3.02 6.94 -0.27
C MET A 27 -3.96 8.15 -0.34
N TYR A 28 -5.08 8.12 0.39
CA TYR A 28 -6.02 9.23 0.49
C TYR A 28 -5.38 10.52 1.01
N CYS A 29 -4.63 10.44 2.12
CA CYS A 29 -3.98 11.59 2.75
C CYS A 29 -2.81 12.11 1.92
N SER A 30 -1.99 11.22 1.37
CA SER A 30 -0.71 11.56 0.74
C SER A 30 -0.86 12.00 -0.71
N HIS A 31 -1.84 11.48 -1.46
CA HIS A 31 -1.96 11.71 -2.90
C HIS A 31 -3.25 12.42 -3.32
N TYR A 32 -4.40 12.02 -2.79
CA TYR A 32 -5.69 12.54 -3.25
C TYR A 32 -6.07 13.86 -2.57
N THR A 33 -5.85 13.97 -1.27
CA THR A 33 -6.15 15.19 -0.50
C THR A 33 -5.41 16.43 -1.03
N PRO A 34 -4.10 16.36 -1.32
CA PRO A 34 -3.36 17.52 -1.84
C PRO A 34 -3.77 17.90 -3.27
N ALA A 35 -4.18 16.94 -4.09
CA ALA A 35 -4.48 17.15 -5.51
C ALA A 35 -5.93 17.61 -5.77
N ALA A 36 -6.90 17.09 -5.02
CA ALA A 36 -8.33 17.30 -5.27
C ALA A 36 -9.05 18.07 -4.14
N GLY A 37 -8.34 18.44 -3.06
CA GLY A 37 -8.96 18.83 -1.79
C GLY A 37 -9.42 17.61 -1.00
N LEU A 38 -10.20 17.82 0.07
CA LEU A 38 -10.81 16.73 0.86
C LEU A 38 -12.20 16.38 0.29
N PRO A 39 -12.33 15.41 -0.63
CA PRO A 39 -13.60 15.01 -1.21
C PRO A 39 -14.48 14.23 -0.21
N ILE A 40 -13.89 13.75 0.89
CA ILE A 40 -14.62 13.06 1.96
C ILE A 40 -15.07 14.13 2.96
N PRO A 41 -16.35 14.15 3.36
CA PRO A 41 -16.78 14.89 4.53
C PRO A 41 -16.27 14.18 5.78
N LEU A 42 -14.96 14.25 6.00
CA LEU A 42 -14.35 13.90 7.27
C LEU A 42 -14.77 14.98 8.26
N GLU A 43 -15.16 14.56 9.46
CA GLU A 43 -15.45 15.50 10.53
C GLU A 43 -14.26 16.45 10.70
N GLU A 44 -14.53 17.75 10.86
CA GLU A 44 -13.49 18.78 10.93
C GLU A 44 -12.48 18.51 12.06
N GLU A 45 -12.91 17.80 13.10
CA GLU A 45 -12.05 17.34 14.20
C GLU A 45 -11.12 16.20 13.79
N LEU A 46 -11.56 15.26 12.94
CA LEU A 46 -10.70 14.19 12.42
C LEU A 46 -9.62 14.74 11.48
N LEU A 47 -9.97 15.76 10.69
CA LEU A 47 -9.02 16.46 9.81
C LEU A 47 -7.90 17.15 10.59
N LYS A 48 -8.23 17.76 11.73
CA LYS A 48 -7.24 18.41 12.62
C LYS A 48 -6.30 17.40 13.30
N ASN A 49 -6.70 16.14 13.36
CA ASN A 49 -5.94 15.05 13.97
C ASN A 49 -5.18 14.19 12.95
N LEU A 50 -5.25 14.51 11.66
CA LEU A 50 -4.46 13.80 10.66
C LEU A 50 -2.96 14.03 10.93
N PRO A 51 -2.15 12.97 11.00
CA PRO A 51 -0.71 13.13 11.16
C PRO A 51 -0.13 13.86 9.94
N SER A 52 0.93 14.65 10.16
CA SER A 52 1.70 15.19 9.03
C SER A 52 2.37 14.04 8.30
N ASN A 53 2.48 14.16 6.98
CA ASN A 53 3.30 13.28 6.15
C ASN A 53 4.79 13.68 6.17
N ASP A 54 5.15 14.76 6.87
CA ASP A 54 6.54 15.17 7.05
C ASP A 54 7.35 14.04 7.69
N ASP A 55 8.51 13.75 7.11
CA ASP A 55 9.44 12.70 7.54
C ASP A 55 8.87 11.25 7.53
N CYS A 56 7.66 11.02 7.00
CA CYS A 56 7.12 9.66 6.84
C CYS A 56 7.86 8.85 5.76
N TYR A 57 8.46 9.55 4.80
CA TYR A 57 9.15 8.95 3.67
C TYR A 57 10.53 9.58 3.51
N ASN A 58 11.53 8.74 3.22
CA ASN A 58 12.82 9.24 2.77
C ASN A 58 12.64 9.93 1.40
N PRO A 59 13.04 11.21 1.23
CA PRO A 59 12.89 11.94 -0.02
C PRO A 59 13.49 11.20 -1.23
N GLU A 60 14.60 10.49 -1.05
CA GLU A 60 15.24 9.71 -2.12
C GLU A 60 14.35 8.53 -2.57
N ASP A 61 13.70 7.86 -1.63
CA ASP A 61 12.77 6.76 -1.92
C ASP A 61 11.51 7.29 -2.62
N VAL A 62 11.00 8.46 -2.20
CA VAL A 62 9.86 9.12 -2.87
C VAL A 62 10.22 9.49 -4.30
N GLU A 63 11.39 10.09 -4.53
CA GLU A 63 11.84 10.46 -5.87
C GLU A 63 12.02 9.23 -6.75
N HIS A 64 12.65 8.17 -6.22
CA HIS A 64 12.81 6.90 -6.92
C HIS A 64 11.46 6.31 -7.30
N HIS A 65 10.53 6.23 -6.34
CA HIS A 65 9.18 5.73 -6.54
C HIS A 65 8.41 6.55 -7.60
N ALA A 66 8.42 7.88 -7.49
CA ALA A 66 7.78 8.78 -8.44
C ALA A 66 8.32 8.59 -9.86
N LYS A 67 9.63 8.38 -10.01
CA LYS A 67 10.25 8.10 -11.32
C LYS A 67 9.75 6.78 -11.93
N TYR A 68 9.56 5.74 -11.13
CA TYR A 68 8.97 4.48 -11.60
C TYR A 68 7.50 4.63 -11.98
N LEU A 69 6.72 5.32 -11.14
CA LEU A 69 5.28 5.50 -11.37
C LEU A 69 4.97 6.42 -12.55
N ASN A 70 5.75 7.48 -12.77
CA ASN A 70 5.55 8.44 -13.87
C ASN A 70 5.42 7.77 -15.26
N HIS A 71 6.01 6.60 -15.45
CA HIS A 71 5.92 5.86 -16.72
C HIS A 71 4.54 5.21 -16.96
N CYS A 72 3.78 4.98 -15.90
CA CYS A 72 2.50 4.24 -15.88
C CYS A 72 1.32 5.04 -15.35
N MET A 73 1.55 6.20 -14.71
CA MET A 73 0.49 7.03 -14.13
C MET A 73 -0.58 7.41 -15.17
N GLY A 74 -1.84 7.25 -14.77
CA GLY A 74 -3.01 7.65 -15.56
C GLY A 74 -3.35 6.76 -16.75
N LYS A 75 -2.62 5.64 -16.96
CA LYS A 75 -2.86 4.70 -18.07
C LYS A 75 -3.61 3.43 -17.65
N ASN A 76 -3.94 3.29 -16.37
CA ASN A 76 -4.65 2.14 -15.83
C ASN A 76 -6.17 2.30 -15.93
N ALA A 77 -6.87 1.18 -16.00
CA ALA A 77 -8.33 1.09 -15.92
C ALA A 77 -8.83 1.22 -14.48
N GLY A 78 -7.94 1.00 -13.49
CA GLY A 78 -8.29 1.09 -12.09
C GLY A 78 -7.18 0.70 -11.13
N ASP A 79 -7.55 0.64 -9.86
CA ASP A 79 -6.68 0.40 -8.73
C ASP A 79 -7.15 -0.83 -7.94
N ILE A 80 -6.22 -1.64 -7.46
CA ILE A 80 -6.45 -2.76 -6.55
C ILE A 80 -5.74 -2.43 -5.24
N PHE A 81 -6.50 -2.30 -4.17
CA PHE A 81 -5.98 -2.05 -2.83
C PHE A 81 -5.95 -3.35 -2.02
N ASN A 82 -4.82 -3.60 -1.36
CA ASN A 82 -4.71 -4.65 -0.36
C ASN A 82 -5.39 -4.26 0.97
N THR A 83 -6.67 -3.93 0.90
CA THR A 83 -7.47 -3.48 2.04
C THR A 83 -8.85 -4.14 2.06
N SER A 84 -9.55 -3.99 3.17
CA SER A 84 -10.97 -4.30 3.27
C SER A 84 -11.66 -3.28 4.16
N GLN A 85 -12.99 -3.22 4.10
CA GLN A 85 -13.80 -2.41 5.01
C GLN A 85 -13.59 -2.78 6.49
N VAL A 86 -13.14 -4.01 6.78
CA VAL A 86 -12.82 -4.45 8.15
C VAL A 86 -11.51 -3.84 8.65
N ILE A 87 -10.57 -3.58 7.75
CA ILE A 87 -9.23 -3.04 8.08
C ILE A 87 -9.25 -1.51 8.11
N ASP A 88 -9.70 -0.88 7.02
CA ASP A 88 -9.61 0.58 6.85
C ASP A 88 -10.97 1.30 7.01
N GLY A 89 -12.04 0.56 7.34
CA GLY A 89 -13.38 1.12 7.52
C GLY A 89 -14.13 1.39 6.22
N THR A 90 -15.46 1.49 6.31
CA THR A 90 -16.33 1.75 5.14
C THR A 90 -16.15 3.15 4.59
N THR A 91 -16.02 4.17 5.45
CA THR A 91 -15.93 5.58 5.02
C THR A 91 -14.79 5.83 4.02
N PHE A 92 -13.59 5.32 4.29
CA PHE A 92 -12.44 5.51 3.39
C PHE A 92 -12.57 4.71 2.11
N VAL A 93 -12.96 3.43 2.22
CA VAL A 93 -13.12 2.55 1.06
C VAL A 93 -14.21 3.06 0.11
N ASP A 94 -15.38 3.41 0.64
CA ASP A 94 -16.54 3.87 -0.15
C ASP A 94 -16.25 5.23 -0.80
N SER A 95 -15.57 6.11 -0.09
CA SER A 95 -15.17 7.41 -0.63
C SER A 95 -14.16 7.30 -1.76
N MET A 96 -13.17 6.43 -1.60
CA MET A 96 -12.18 6.16 -2.64
C MET A 96 -12.82 5.49 -3.85
N ALA A 97 -13.79 4.59 -3.64
CA ALA A 97 -14.58 4.03 -4.73
C ALA A 97 -15.38 5.12 -5.47
N HIS A 98 -15.99 6.07 -4.76
CA HIS A 98 -16.67 7.20 -5.37
C HIS A 98 -15.71 8.09 -6.19
N LEU A 99 -14.50 8.36 -5.68
CA LEU A 99 -13.46 9.08 -6.42
C LEU A 99 -13.03 8.35 -7.68
N ALA A 100 -12.90 7.02 -7.63
CA ALA A 100 -12.57 6.22 -8.80
C ALA A 100 -13.66 6.32 -9.88
N ILE A 101 -14.94 6.29 -9.48
CA ILE A 101 -16.08 6.47 -10.39
C ILE A 101 -16.02 7.85 -11.09
N ILE A 102 -15.74 8.93 -10.36
CA ILE A 102 -15.59 10.28 -10.94
C ILE A 102 -14.45 10.32 -11.98
N GLN A 103 -13.39 9.55 -11.74
CA GLN A 103 -12.24 9.42 -12.65
C GLN A 103 -12.47 8.41 -13.78
N ASN A 104 -13.66 7.82 -13.89
CA ASN A 104 -13.98 6.74 -14.82
C ASN A 104 -13.01 5.55 -14.69
N LYS A 105 -12.69 5.19 -13.45
CA LYS A 105 -11.83 4.07 -13.07
C LYS A 105 -12.55 3.09 -12.15
N SER A 106 -12.07 1.85 -12.14
CA SER A 106 -12.49 0.84 -11.17
C SER A 106 -11.61 0.85 -9.93
N LEU A 107 -12.18 0.51 -8.78
CA LEU A 107 -11.43 0.30 -7.53
C LEU A 107 -11.84 -1.04 -6.91
N TRP A 108 -10.84 -1.86 -6.58
CA TRP A 108 -11.03 -3.17 -5.96
C TRP A 108 -10.34 -3.23 -4.61
N ALA A 109 -11.10 -3.44 -3.53
CA ALA A 109 -10.54 -3.71 -2.21
C ALA A 109 -10.48 -5.23 -1.99
N LEU A 110 -9.29 -5.84 -2.15
CA LEU A 110 -9.10 -7.30 -2.16
C LEU A 110 -8.26 -7.81 -0.98
N GLY A 111 -8.15 -7.05 0.10
CA GLY A 111 -7.32 -7.38 1.25
C GLY A 111 -8.02 -8.22 2.34
N PRO A 112 -7.24 -8.85 3.24
CA PRO A 112 -5.78 -8.92 3.20
C PRO A 112 -5.28 -10.03 2.26
N ILE A 113 -4.59 -9.63 1.20
CA ILE A 113 -3.77 -10.49 0.36
C ILE A 113 -2.47 -10.73 1.11
N LEU A 114 -2.34 -11.93 1.66
CA LEU A 114 -1.10 -12.42 2.24
C LEU A 114 -0.39 -13.27 1.19
N LEU A 115 0.92 -13.05 1.02
CA LEU A 115 1.74 -13.96 0.24
C LEU A 115 1.82 -15.29 1.02
N THR A 116 1.04 -16.28 0.58
CA THR A 116 1.18 -17.64 1.09
C THR A 116 2.51 -18.17 0.59
N GLN A 117 3.43 -18.47 1.51
CA GLN A 117 4.60 -19.26 1.17
C GLN A 117 4.11 -20.64 0.74
N ASP A 118 4.50 -21.06 -0.45
CA ASP A 118 4.30 -22.42 -0.93
C ASP A 118 5.07 -23.35 0.02
N HIS A 119 4.37 -23.96 0.97
CA HIS A 119 4.95 -24.80 2.02
C HIS A 119 5.69 -26.02 1.42
N ASP A 120 5.49 -26.31 0.14
CA ASP A 120 5.91 -27.54 -0.50
C ASP A 120 7.34 -27.53 -1.08
N LYS A 121 8.09 -26.41 -1.05
CA LYS A 121 9.37 -26.36 -1.79
C LYS A 121 10.64 -25.92 -1.08
N ILE A 122 10.62 -25.63 0.21
CA ILE A 122 11.84 -25.17 0.88
C ILE A 122 12.02 -25.84 2.25
N GLN A 123 12.72 -26.99 2.27
CA GLN A 123 13.35 -27.54 3.48
C GLN A 123 14.55 -26.69 3.93
N ILE A 124 14.43 -25.36 3.93
CA ILE A 124 15.42 -24.52 4.61
C ILE A 124 15.05 -24.57 6.08
N LYS A 125 15.87 -25.28 6.87
CA LYS A 125 15.84 -25.17 8.33
C LYS A 125 16.16 -23.73 8.70
N TYR A 126 15.14 -22.93 8.97
CA TYR A 126 15.30 -21.61 9.53
C TYR A 126 15.69 -21.74 11.00
N LEU A 127 16.99 -21.55 11.30
CA LEU A 127 17.52 -21.61 12.67
C LEU A 127 16.75 -20.73 13.66
N CYS A 128 16.22 -19.60 13.19
CA CYS A 128 15.37 -18.71 13.98
C CYS A 128 14.02 -19.34 14.35
N LEU A 129 13.39 -20.12 13.46
CA LEU A 129 12.14 -20.81 13.75
C LEU A 129 12.37 -22.00 14.68
N ASP A 130 13.47 -22.73 14.53
CA ASP A 130 13.87 -23.79 15.46
C ASP A 130 14.09 -23.25 16.89
N TRP A 131 14.65 -22.05 17.03
CA TRP A 131 14.77 -21.36 18.31
C TRP A 131 13.41 -20.86 18.83
N LEU A 132 12.58 -20.28 17.96
CA LEU A 132 11.25 -19.77 18.30
C LEU A 132 10.33 -20.89 18.83
N ASN A 133 10.38 -22.06 18.21
CA ASN A 133 9.60 -23.24 18.61
C ASN A 133 9.90 -23.75 20.03
N LYS A 134 11.01 -23.32 20.64
CA LYS A 134 11.39 -23.67 22.02
C LYS A 134 10.91 -22.64 23.05
N GLN A 135 10.35 -21.52 22.63
CA GLN A 135 9.90 -20.46 23.53
C GLN A 135 8.45 -20.70 23.99
N PRO A 136 8.07 -20.25 25.20
CA PRO A 136 6.68 -20.30 25.63
C PRO A 136 5.71 -19.56 24.68
N PRO A 137 4.41 -19.93 24.66
CA PRO A 137 3.43 -19.20 23.88
C PRO A 137 3.40 -17.72 24.23
N LYS A 138 3.42 -16.85 23.21
CA LYS A 138 3.34 -15.38 23.33
C LYS A 138 4.47 -14.74 24.16
N SER A 139 5.67 -15.33 24.18
CA SER A 139 6.83 -14.80 24.93
C SER A 139 7.88 -14.08 24.07
N VAL A 140 7.73 -14.06 22.74
CA VAL A 140 8.71 -13.47 21.81
C VAL A 140 8.07 -12.31 21.08
N PHE A 141 8.78 -11.17 21.05
CA PHE A 141 8.43 -10.04 20.21
C PHE A 141 9.13 -10.15 18.86
N TYR A 142 8.36 -10.08 17.78
CA TYR A 142 8.91 -9.87 16.45
C TYR A 142 9.00 -8.36 16.20
N VAL A 143 10.21 -7.87 15.94
CA VAL A 143 10.48 -6.48 15.62
C VAL A 143 11.07 -6.42 14.22
N SER A 144 10.39 -5.72 13.32
CA SER A 144 10.82 -5.50 11.94
C SER A 144 10.27 -4.16 11.47
N PHE A 145 11.13 -3.39 10.80
CA PHE A 145 10.78 -2.10 10.22
C PHE A 145 10.62 -2.21 8.69
N GLY A 146 10.50 -3.43 8.17
CA GLY A 146 10.41 -3.67 6.73
C GLY A 146 11.79 -3.63 6.06
N THR A 147 11.78 -3.55 4.73
CA THR A 147 12.97 -3.72 3.90
C THR A 147 13.77 -2.45 3.65
N SER A 148 13.16 -1.28 3.88
CA SER A 148 13.69 0.01 3.42
C SER A 148 14.05 0.97 4.56
N THR A 149 14.04 0.52 5.82
CA THR A 149 14.37 1.38 6.96
C THR A 149 15.88 1.39 7.24
N SER A 150 16.39 2.59 7.54
CA SER A 150 17.74 2.80 8.08
C SER A 150 17.65 3.50 9.44
N PHE A 151 18.54 3.14 10.37
CA PHE A 151 18.65 3.75 11.69
C PHE A 151 19.94 4.56 11.80
N SER A 152 19.89 5.67 12.55
CA SER A 152 21.12 6.31 13.01
C SER A 152 21.84 5.40 14.00
N ALA A 153 23.13 5.70 14.28
CA ALA A 153 23.90 4.93 15.25
C ALA A 153 23.30 5.00 16.67
N GLU A 154 22.64 6.11 17.01
CA GLU A 154 21.98 6.32 18.29
C GLU A 154 20.65 5.57 18.43
N GLN A 155 20.04 5.17 17.31
CA GLN A 155 18.77 4.45 17.27
C GLN A 155 18.93 2.92 17.22
N MET A 156 20.17 2.42 17.03
CA MET A 156 20.53 1.00 17.10
C MET A 156 20.89 0.59 18.52
#